data_AF-A0A6U5IZ45-F1
#
_entry.id   AF-A0A6U5IZ45-F1
#
_cell.length_a   1.000
_cell.length_b   1.000
_cell.length_c   1.000
_cell.angle_alpha   90.00
_cell.angle_beta   90.00
_cell.angle_gamma   90.00
#
_symmetry.space_group_name_H-M   'P 1'
#
loop_
_entity.id
_entity.type
_entity.pdbx_description
1 polymer ?
#
loop_
_entity_poly.entity_id
_entity_poly.type
_entity_poly.pdbx_seq_one_letter_code
_entity_poly.pdbx_strand_id
1 'polypeptide(L)'
;GVVVLVYDDGHFDPKLEQSFPIRTIAVHHFYDSNVIDFILSFVLFLMGRELRLRYNHYPLGRYDDDQFLEQLKEFGILAAMLPTWVKGGTMEFDPEQWLEERRREELRFSQQ
;
A
#
# COMPACT_ATOMS: atom_id res chain seq x y z
N GLY A 1 0.34 -7.51 7.19
CA GLY A 1 -0.04 -6.09 7.14
C GLY A 1 -0.01 -5.65 5.69
N VAL A 2 -1.06 -4.99 5.20
CA VAL A 2 -1.13 -4.57 3.78
C VAL A 2 -0.82 -3.09 3.72
N VAL A 3 0.17 -2.69 2.90
CA VAL A 3 0.36 -1.29 2.52
C VAL A 3 0.00 -1.17 1.04
N VAL A 4 -1.07 -0.42 0.78
CA VAL A 4 -1.50 -0.09 -0.58
C VAL A 4 -0.94 1.27 -0.92
N LEU A 5 -0.06 1.34 -1.91
CA LEU A 5 0.49 2.60 -2.39
C LEU A 5 -0.21 3.00 -3.68
N VAL A 6 -0.83 4.17 -3.62
CA VAL A 6 -1.64 4.70 -4.70
C VAL A 6 -1.00 6.03 -5.11
N TYR A 7 -0.63 6.15 -6.39
CA TYR A 7 -0.01 7.34 -6.96
C TYR A 7 -0.78 7.73 -8.22
N ASP A 8 -1.00 9.02 -8.40
CA ASP A 8 -1.68 9.60 -9.56
C ASP A 8 -0.63 10.05 -10.59
N ASP A 9 -0.63 9.42 -11.76
CA ASP A 9 0.15 9.82 -12.93
C ASP A 9 -0.73 9.94 -14.19
N GLY A 10 -2.04 10.15 -13.99
CA GLY A 10 -2.96 10.56 -15.05
C GLY A 10 -2.92 9.70 -16.32
N HIS A 11 -3.49 8.48 -16.28
CA HIS A 11 -4.23 7.85 -17.40
C HIS A 11 -4.81 6.44 -17.02
N PHE A 12 -6.14 6.43 -16.82
CA PHE A 12 -7.24 5.48 -17.15
C PHE A 12 -7.20 3.93 -16.96
N ASP A 13 -8.31 3.38 -16.37
CA ASP A 13 -9.12 2.18 -16.79
C ASP A 13 -10.51 2.19 -16.09
N PRO A 14 -11.67 2.02 -16.79
CA PRO A 14 -13.01 2.34 -16.26
C PRO A 14 -13.62 1.44 -15.17
N LYS A 15 -13.09 0.23 -14.89
CA LYS A 15 -13.81 -0.74 -14.03
C LYS A 15 -13.44 -0.74 -12.54
N LEU A 16 -12.36 -0.05 -12.16
CA LEU A 16 -12.01 0.23 -10.75
C LEU A 16 -12.24 1.72 -10.38
N GLU A 17 -12.45 2.60 -11.37
CA GLU A 17 -12.58 4.07 -11.22
C GLU A 17 -13.91 4.54 -10.61
N GLN A 18 -14.99 3.77 -10.63
CA GLN A 18 -16.30 4.31 -10.20
C GLN A 18 -16.42 4.53 -8.68
N SER A 19 -15.47 4.04 -7.87
CA SER A 19 -15.50 4.22 -6.42
C SER A 19 -14.44 5.20 -5.90
N PHE A 20 -13.27 5.28 -6.55
CA PHE A 20 -12.18 6.18 -6.15
C PHE A 20 -11.33 6.57 -7.38
N PRO A 21 -11.13 7.87 -7.66
CA PRO A 21 -10.33 8.34 -8.80
C PRO A 21 -8.83 8.26 -8.48
N ILE A 22 -8.34 7.06 -8.12
CA ILE A 22 -6.93 6.87 -7.73
C ILE A 22 -6.36 5.62 -8.40
N ARG A 23 -5.22 5.77 -9.08
CA ARG A 23 -4.56 4.68 -9.82
C ARG A 23 -3.62 3.89 -8.91
N THR A 24 -3.87 2.60 -8.74
CA THR A 24 -2.97 1.74 -7.97
C THR A 24 -1.74 1.38 -8.80
N ILE A 25 -0.57 1.84 -8.40
CA ILE A 25 0.70 1.52 -9.08
C ILE A 25 1.26 0.18 -8.59
N ALA A 26 1.16 -0.08 -7.30
CA ALA A 26 1.59 -1.33 -6.69
C ALA A 26 0.81 -1.63 -5.41
N VAL A 27 0.57 -2.91 -5.16
CA VAL A 27 0.03 -3.40 -3.89
C VAL A 27 1.14 -4.20 -3.23
N HIS A 28 1.63 -3.75 -2.06
CA HIS A 28 2.68 -4.45 -1.33
C HIS A 28 2.07 -5.16 -0.13
N HIS A 29 2.21 -6.48 -0.11
CA HIS A 29 1.73 -7.29 0.99
C HIS A 29 2.86 -7.97 1.73
N PHE A 30 2.89 -7.82 3.05
CA PHE A 30 3.97 -8.33 3.88
C PHE A 30 3.47 -8.93 5.20
N TYR A 31 4.27 -9.83 5.77
CA TYR A 31 4.04 -10.47 7.08
C TYR A 31 2.81 -11.38 7.16
N ASP A 32 2.59 -12.19 6.13
CA ASP A 32 1.52 -13.17 6.19
C ASP A 32 1.88 -14.43 6.93
N SER A 33 0.86 -14.99 7.58
CA SER A 33 0.85 -16.39 7.99
C SER A 33 0.26 -17.23 6.85
N ASN A 34 0.59 -18.53 6.80
CA ASN A 34 0.10 -19.46 5.79
C ASN A 34 -1.44 -19.50 5.64
N VAL A 35 -2.19 -19.07 6.66
CA VAL A 35 -3.66 -18.98 6.61
C VAL A 35 -4.13 -17.80 5.74
N ILE A 36 -3.39 -16.68 5.78
CA ILE A 36 -3.70 -15.49 5.00
C ILE A 36 -3.44 -15.74 3.50
N ASP A 37 -2.46 -16.57 3.13
CA ASP A 37 -2.18 -16.96 1.74
C ASP A 37 -3.41 -17.57 1.03
N PHE A 38 -4.21 -18.37 1.75
CA PHE A 38 -5.42 -18.97 1.19
C PHE A 38 -6.49 -17.90 0.91
N ILE A 39 -6.71 -16.99 1.85
CA ILE A 39 -7.70 -15.90 1.71
C ILE A 39 -7.25 -14.95 0.59
N LEU A 40 -5.97 -14.61 0.55
CA LEU A 40 -5.39 -13.78 -0.51
C LEU A 40 -5.56 -14.41 -1.88
N SER A 41 -5.41 -15.73 -2.01
CA SER A 41 -5.60 -16.39 -3.31
C SER A 41 -6.99 -16.14 -3.89
N PHE A 42 -8.02 -16.10 -3.02
CA PHE A 42 -9.38 -15.75 -3.42
C PHE A 42 -9.51 -14.25 -3.78
N VAL A 43 -8.91 -13.36 -2.98
CA VAL A 43 -8.88 -11.91 -3.28
C VAL A 43 -8.17 -11.62 -4.60
N LEU A 44 -7.00 -12.21 -4.82
CA LEU A 44 -6.22 -12.10 -6.06
C LEU A 44 -7.02 -12.61 -7.26
N PHE A 45 -7.78 -13.69 -7.11
CA PHE A 45 -8.66 -14.18 -8.18
C PHE A 45 -9.72 -13.14 -8.58
N LEU A 46 -10.31 -12.46 -7.59
CA LEU A 46 -11.30 -11.40 -7.82
C LEU A 46 -10.69 -10.11 -8.35
N MET A 47 -9.40 -9.85 -8.09
CA MET A 47 -8.69 -8.69 -8.64
C MET A 47 -8.65 -8.77 -10.17
N GLY A 48 -8.76 -7.61 -10.83
CA GLY A 48 -8.55 -7.52 -12.27
C GLY A 48 -7.13 -7.96 -12.65
N ARG A 49 -6.93 -8.37 -13.91
CA ARG A 49 -5.61 -8.79 -14.43
C ARG A 49 -4.53 -7.75 -14.17
N GLU A 50 -4.83 -6.48 -14.44
CA GLU A 50 -3.88 -5.37 -14.27
C GLU A 50 -3.44 -5.19 -12.82
N LEU A 51 -4.39 -5.28 -11.87
CA LEU A 51 -4.08 -5.10 -10.46
C LEU A 51 -3.27 -6.28 -9.89
N ARG A 52 -3.55 -7.51 -10.37
CA ARG A 52 -2.73 -8.69 -10.03
C ARG A 52 -1.29 -8.56 -10.51
N LEU A 53 -1.05 -7.97 -11.68
CA LEU A 53 0.31 -7.77 -12.20
C LEU A 53 1.12 -6.78 -11.35
N ARG A 54 0.44 -5.93 -10.58
CA ARG A 54 1.01 -4.92 -9.69
C ARG A 54 1.08 -5.38 -8.22
N TYR A 55 0.68 -6.62 -7.95
CA TYR A 55 0.68 -7.18 -6.61
C TYR A 55 2.05 -7.80 -6.29
N ASN A 56 2.65 -7.34 -5.19
CA ASN A 56 3.94 -7.79 -4.68
C ASN A 56 3.75 -8.44 -3.31
N HIS A 57 4.27 -9.65 -3.14
CA HIS A 57 4.12 -10.43 -1.91
C HIS A 57 5.47 -10.72 -1.25
N TYR A 58 5.58 -10.36 0.03
CA TYR A 58 6.75 -10.51 0.88
C TYR A 58 6.41 -11.40 2.10
N PRO A 59 6.42 -12.74 1.94
CA PRO A 59 6.06 -13.66 3.01
C PRO A 59 7.06 -13.58 4.18
N LEU A 60 6.55 -13.89 5.38
CA LEU A 60 7.33 -13.85 6.60
C LEU A 60 8.54 -14.82 6.54
N GLY A 61 9.73 -14.32 6.91
CA GLY A 61 10.95 -15.12 6.99
C GLY A 61 11.68 -15.38 5.66
N ARG A 62 11.15 -14.90 4.52
CA ARG A 62 11.79 -15.10 3.21
C ARG A 62 12.83 -14.04 2.84
N TYR A 63 12.64 -12.82 3.31
CA TYR A 63 13.52 -11.68 3.05
C TYR A 63 14.07 -11.17 4.38
N ASP A 64 15.33 -10.74 4.41
CA ASP A 64 15.84 -9.88 5.49
C ASP A 64 15.39 -8.41 5.29
N ASP A 65 15.76 -7.52 6.22
CA ASP A 65 15.34 -6.12 6.20
C ASP A 65 15.88 -5.40 4.95
N ASP A 66 17.14 -5.61 4.61
CA ASP A 66 17.80 -4.95 3.49
C ASP A 66 17.22 -5.40 2.14
N GLN A 67 17.00 -6.70 1.95
CA GLN A 67 16.37 -7.24 0.73
C GLN A 67 14.95 -6.73 0.54
N PHE A 68 14.17 -6.64 1.62
CA PHE A 68 12.82 -6.07 1.57
C PHE A 68 12.86 -4.59 1.16
N LEU A 69 13.73 -3.80 1.77
CA LEU A 69 13.87 -2.39 1.46
C LEU A 69 14.39 -2.14 0.03
N GLU A 70 15.33 -2.94 -0.47
CA GLU A 70 15.80 -2.82 -1.86
C GLU A 70 14.66 -3.04 -2.87
N GLN A 71 13.79 -4.03 -2.62
CA GLN A 71 12.60 -4.24 -3.45
C GLN A 71 11.64 -3.05 -3.41
N LEU A 72 11.45 -2.42 -2.24
CA LEU A 72 10.60 -1.25 -2.10
C LEU A 72 11.21 0.02 -2.75
N LYS A 73 12.54 0.14 -2.76
CA LYS A 73 13.24 1.26 -3.43
C LYS A 73 12.99 1.30 -4.93
N GLU A 74 12.78 0.16 -5.58
CA GLU A 74 12.40 0.10 -7.01
C GLU A 74 11.08 0.85 -7.29
N PHE A 75 10.24 1.02 -6.27
CA PHE A 75 8.97 1.76 -6.33
C PHE A 75 9.07 3.17 -5.72
N GLY A 76 10.28 3.65 -5.41
CA GLY A 76 10.52 4.95 -4.79
C GLY A 76 10.19 5.01 -3.29
N ILE A 77 9.98 3.86 -2.64
CA ILE A 77 9.62 3.79 -1.22
C ILE A 77 10.89 3.66 -0.40
N LEU A 78 11.18 4.67 0.42
CA LEU A 78 12.36 4.69 1.28
C LEU A 78 11.99 4.22 2.69
N ALA A 79 12.96 3.67 3.42
CA ALA A 79 12.82 3.32 4.84
C ALA A 79 12.31 4.50 5.70
N ALA A 80 12.67 5.73 5.34
CA ALA A 80 12.22 6.97 6.00
C ALA A 80 10.73 7.27 5.80
N MET A 81 10.07 6.64 4.83
CA MET A 81 8.63 6.78 4.57
C MET A 81 7.81 5.66 5.22
N LEU A 82 8.48 4.63 5.75
CA LEU A 82 7.84 3.47 6.33
C LEU A 82 7.79 3.61 7.85
N PRO A 83 6.63 3.31 8.47
CA PRO A 83 6.50 3.28 9.91
C PRO A 83 7.50 2.31 10.57
N THR A 84 7.92 2.59 11.80
CA THR A 84 8.86 1.72 12.57
C THR A 84 8.34 0.30 12.81
N TRP A 85 7.02 0.07 12.73
CA TRP A 85 6.42 -1.26 12.81
C TRP A 85 6.46 -2.04 11.48
N VAL A 86 6.87 -1.41 10.38
CA VAL A 86 7.21 -2.06 9.11
C VAL A 86 8.71 -2.37 9.08
N LYS A 87 9.08 -3.50 8.48
CA LYS A 87 10.47 -4.00 8.41
C LYS A 87 11.42 -2.93 7.89
N GLY A 88 12.46 -2.62 8.66
CA GLY A 88 13.44 -1.59 8.31
C GLY A 88 12.89 -0.16 8.21
N GLY A 89 11.64 0.10 8.61
CA GLY A 89 11.05 1.42 8.63
C GLY A 89 11.60 2.29 9.75
N THR A 90 11.60 3.61 9.54
CA THR A 90 12.20 4.59 10.47
C THR A 90 11.29 5.78 10.77
N MET A 91 10.10 5.83 10.17
CA MET A 91 9.12 6.88 10.41
C MET A 91 8.34 6.57 11.70
N GLU A 92 8.29 7.52 12.63
CA GLU A 92 7.31 7.47 13.70
C GLU A 92 5.94 7.84 13.12
N PHE A 93 5.00 6.91 13.16
CA PHE A 93 3.64 7.11 12.64
C PHE A 93 2.64 7.13 13.79
N ASP A 94 1.99 8.27 13.98
CA ASP A 94 0.86 8.44 14.89
C ASP A 94 -0.46 8.43 14.09
N PRO A 95 -1.26 7.34 14.18
CA PRO A 95 -2.53 7.25 13.47
C PRO A 95 -3.55 8.31 13.90
N GLU A 96 -3.54 8.73 15.18
CA GLU A 96 -4.49 9.72 15.70
C GLU A 96 -4.18 11.11 15.14
N GLN A 97 -2.89 11.46 15.11
CA GLN A 97 -2.44 12.70 14.48
C GLN A 97 -2.81 12.74 13.00
N TRP A 98 -2.54 11.66 12.25
CA TRP A 98 -2.86 11.58 10.83
C TRP A 98 -4.36 11.74 10.55
N LEU A 99 -5.21 11.07 11.34
CA LEU A 99 -6.67 11.19 11.22
C LEU A 99 -7.15 12.62 11.48
N GLU A 100 -6.60 13.28 12.49
CA GLU A 100 -6.97 14.64 12.82
C GLU A 100 -6.53 15.65 11.74
N GLU A 101 -5.36 15.47 11.13
CA GLU A 101 -4.91 16.28 9.99
C GLU A 101 -5.86 16.14 8.78
N ARG A 102 -6.27 14.91 8.44
CA ARG A 102 -7.24 14.66 7.36
C ARG A 102 -8.59 15.33 7.62
N ARG A 103 -9.13 15.23 8.84
CA ARG A 103 -10.38 15.94 9.20
C ARG A 103 -10.27 17.44 9.02
N ARG A 104 -9.14 18.05 9.40
CA ARG A 104 -8.92 19.49 9.21
C ARG A 104 -8.85 19.88 7.74
N GLU A 105 -8.24 19.07 6.89
CA GLU A 105 -8.22 19.30 5.45
C GLU A 105 -9.62 19.22 4.83
N GLU A 106 -10.42 18.21 5.17
CA GLU A 106 -11.82 18.07 4.73
C GLU A 106 -12.66 19.29 5.12
N LEU A 107 -12.47 19.80 6.35
CA LEU A 107 -13.14 21.02 6.81
C LEU A 107 -12.72 22.27 6.01
N ARG A 108 -11.48 22.35 5.54
CA ARG A 108 -11.01 23.47 4.69
C ARG A 108 -11.63 23.40 3.30
N PHE A 109 -11.71 22.21 2.71
CA PHE A 109 -12.30 22.02 1.38
C PHE A 109 -13.81 22.25 1.36
N SER A 110 -14.53 21.94 2.45
CA SER A 110 -15.98 22.16 2.54
C SER A 110 -16.40 23.63 2.74
N GLN A 111 -15.45 24.53 3.01
CA GLN A 111 -15.69 25.97 3.19
C GLN A 111 -15.30 26.81 1.96
N GLN A 112 -14.82 26.19 0.87
CA GLN A 112 -14.51 26.83 -0.42
C GLN A 112 -15.60 26.56 -1.45
#